data_AF-A0A8X6Y3U1-F1
#
_entry.id   AF-A0A8X6Y3U1-F1
#
_cell.length_a   1.000
_cell.length_b   1.000
_cell.length_c   1.000
_cell.angle_alpha   90.00
_cell.angle_beta   90.00
_cell.angle_gamma   90.00
#
_symmetry.space_group_name_H-M   'P 1'
#
loop_
_entity.id
_entity.type
_entity.pdbx_description
1 polymer ?
#
loop_
_entity_poly.entity_id
_entity_poly.type
_entity_poly.pdbx_seq_one_letter_code
_entity_poly.pdbx_strand_id
1 'polypeptide(L)'
;MASPWSVDFDTLPSREPKVNYKYYKPLPRKKRERKQLKARTCPDCEKYYASNPNHKLQESSRHRGDERPKTPPFFWELDFPEHLEPTDGGDYTFSKSNKYEETFKKYQK
;
A
#
# COMPACT_ATOMS: atom_id res chain seq x y z
N MET A 1 -25.68 -0.61 -30.56
CA MET A 1 -25.29 -0.74 -29.13
C MET A 1 -23.77 -0.74 -29.09
N ALA A 2 -23.15 0.22 -28.41
CA ALA A 2 -21.69 0.33 -28.37
C ALA A 2 -21.10 -0.80 -27.50
N SER A 3 -20.02 -1.41 -27.97
CA SER A 3 -19.33 -2.48 -27.27
C SER A 3 -18.71 -1.94 -25.95
N PRO A 4 -18.82 -2.65 -24.82
CA PRO A 4 -18.29 -2.20 -23.53
C PRO A 4 -16.75 -2.11 -23.48
N TRP A 5 -16.06 -2.49 -24.55
CA TRP A 5 -14.60 -2.47 -24.69
C TRP A 5 -14.10 -1.47 -25.74
N SER A 6 -14.96 -0.62 -26.29
CA SER A 6 -14.56 0.46 -27.20
C SER A 6 -13.95 1.61 -26.42
N VAL A 7 -12.64 1.55 -26.19
CA VAL A 7 -11.86 2.66 -25.62
C VAL A 7 -11.62 3.71 -26.70
N ASP A 8 -12.62 4.57 -26.88
CA ASP A 8 -12.48 5.81 -27.64
C ASP A 8 -11.55 6.75 -26.85
N PHE A 9 -10.40 7.10 -27.42
CA PHE A 9 -9.36 7.88 -26.71
C PHE A 9 -9.85 9.27 -26.26
N ASP A 10 -10.85 9.83 -26.94
CA ASP A 10 -11.43 11.14 -26.64
C ASP A 10 -12.51 11.09 -25.55
N THR A 11 -12.93 9.90 -25.12
CA THR A 11 -13.96 9.76 -24.08
C THR A 11 -13.31 9.45 -22.73
N LEU A 12 -13.47 10.36 -21.77
CA LEU A 12 -13.02 10.08 -20.40
C LEU A 12 -13.80 8.89 -19.84
N PRO A 13 -13.13 7.88 -19.26
CA PRO A 13 -13.81 6.76 -18.64
C PRO A 13 -14.73 7.28 -17.54
N SER A 14 -15.91 6.67 -17.42
CA SER A 14 -16.82 6.95 -16.33
C SER A 14 -16.08 6.79 -15.01
N ARG A 15 -16.24 7.75 -14.08
CA ARG A 15 -15.59 7.68 -12.77
C ARG A 15 -16.01 6.38 -12.08
N GLU A 16 -15.09 5.42 -12.06
CA GLU A 16 -15.32 4.17 -11.35
C GLU A 16 -15.66 4.46 -9.88
N PRO A 17 -16.54 3.64 -9.27
CA PRO A 17 -16.84 3.76 -7.86
C PRO A 17 -15.55 3.64 -7.05
N LYS A 18 -15.42 4.45 -5.99
CA LYS A 18 -14.24 4.38 -5.11
C LYS A 18 -14.07 2.97 -4.58
N VAL A 19 -13.00 2.31 -5.01
CA VAL A 19 -12.61 0.99 -4.51
C VAL A 19 -12.36 1.07 -3.01
N ASN A 20 -13.01 0.19 -2.24
CA ASN A 20 -12.84 0.13 -0.79
C ASN A 20 -11.59 -0.71 -0.46
N TYR A 21 -10.44 -0.07 -0.34
CA TYR A 21 -9.23 -0.78 0.09
C TYR A 21 -9.25 -1.02 1.59
N LYS A 22 -9.09 -2.29 2.00
CA LYS A 22 -9.08 -2.74 3.40
C LYS A 22 -8.18 -1.90 4.34
N TYR A 23 -7.06 -1.40 3.81
CA TYR A 23 -6.05 -0.67 4.58
C TYR A 23 -6.01 0.84 4.27
N TYR A 24 -6.90 1.34 3.41
CA TYR A 24 -6.93 2.75 3.07
C TYR A 24 -7.93 3.50 3.94
N LYS A 25 -7.42 4.19 4.95
CA LYS A 25 -8.18 5.19 5.70
C LYS A 25 -7.80 6.58 5.20
N PRO A 26 -8.60 7.20 4.32
CA PRO A 26 -8.27 8.51 3.80
C PRO A 26 -8.32 9.55 4.92
N LEU A 27 -7.25 10.31 5.05
CA LEU A 27 -7.28 11.52 5.86
C LEU A 27 -8.13 12.60 5.16
N PRO A 28 -8.85 13.44 5.92
CA PRO A 28 -9.57 14.56 5.35
C PRO A 28 -8.59 15.49 4.62
N ARG A 29 -8.96 15.95 3.43
CA ARG A 29 -8.09 16.86 2.66
C ARG A 29 -8.13 18.28 3.22
N LYS A 30 -9.26 18.69 3.79
CA LYS A 30 -9.46 20.06 4.31
C LYS A 30 -8.66 20.27 5.60
N LYS A 31 -8.01 21.44 5.70
CA LYS A 31 -7.16 21.81 6.85
C LYS A 31 -7.95 21.82 8.18
N ARG A 32 -9.17 22.35 8.18
CA ARG A 32 -10.03 22.43 9.38
C ARG A 32 -10.34 21.05 9.95
N GLU A 33 -10.74 20.12 9.09
CA GLU A 33 -11.03 18.73 9.45
C GLU A 33 -9.77 18.01 9.95
N ARG A 34 -8.61 18.20 9.29
CA ARG A 34 -7.33 17.65 9.76
C ARG A 34 -6.95 18.13 11.16
N LYS A 35 -7.22 19.39 11.49
CA LYS A 35 -6.88 19.98 12.80
C LYS A 35 -7.71 19.38 13.94
N GLN A 36 -8.90 18.84 13.64
CA GLN A 36 -9.77 18.19 14.63
C GLN A 36 -9.31 16.76 14.97
N LEU A 37 -8.50 16.13 14.11
CA LEU A 37 -7.97 14.80 14.37
C LEU A 37 -6.95 14.80 15.50
N LYS A 38 -6.99 13.79 16.36
CA LYS A 38 -6.06 13.66 17.49
C LYS A 38 -4.65 13.40 16.98
N ALA A 39 -3.71 14.29 17.31
CA ALA A 39 -2.30 14.05 17.10
C ALA A 39 -1.82 12.85 17.94
N ARG A 40 -0.93 12.04 17.36
CA ARG A 40 -0.29 10.88 17.96
C ARG A 40 1.22 10.97 17.82
N THR A 41 1.91 10.23 18.67
CA THR A 41 3.37 10.11 18.61
C THR A 41 3.71 8.87 17.79
N CYS A 42 4.50 9.05 16.73
CA CYS A 42 5.11 7.95 15.99
C CYS A 42 6.50 7.64 16.57
N PRO A 43 7.09 6.46 16.29
CA PRO A 43 8.45 6.13 16.77
C PRO A 43 9.51 7.17 16.39
N ASP A 44 9.42 7.73 15.17
CA ASP A 44 10.34 8.78 14.71
C ASP A 44 10.10 10.12 15.43
N CYS A 45 8.83 10.43 15.71
CA CYS A 45 8.38 11.62 16.39
C CYS A 45 8.83 11.61 17.86
N GLU A 46 8.81 10.43 18.48
CA GLU A 46 9.25 10.24 19.87
C GLU A 46 10.72 10.58 20.02
N LYS A 47 11.57 10.07 19.11
CA LYS A 47 13.00 10.43 19.06
C LYS A 47 13.21 11.92 18.82
N TYR A 48 12.48 12.51 17.88
CA TYR A 48 12.61 13.94 17.55
C TYR A 48 12.24 14.86 18.73
N TYR A 49 11.15 14.55 19.44
CA TYR A 49 10.68 15.36 20.57
C TYR A 49 11.30 14.97 21.91
N ALA A 50 12.14 13.93 21.98
CA ALA A 50 12.83 13.54 23.21
C ALA A 50 13.73 14.67 23.75
N SER A 51 14.36 15.45 22.87
CA SER A 51 15.21 16.58 23.24
C SER A 51 14.43 17.85 23.59
N ASN A 52 13.15 17.94 23.19
CA ASN A 52 12.31 19.10 23.45
C ASN A 52 10.87 18.65 23.73
N PRO A 53 10.56 18.29 24.99
CA PRO A 53 9.26 17.79 25.39
C PRO A 53 8.23 18.92 25.32
N ASN A 54 7.70 19.14 24.12
CA ASN A 54 6.71 20.16 23.88
C ASN A 54 5.41 19.74 24.58
N HIS A 55 4.97 20.48 25.60
CA HIS A 55 3.82 20.14 26.43
C HIS A 55 2.48 20.07 25.68
N LYS A 56 2.42 20.60 24.44
CA LYS A 56 1.19 20.70 23.66
C LYS A 56 1.18 19.80 22.44
N LEU A 57 0.97 18.50 22.70
CA LEU A 57 0.94 17.45 21.68
C LEU A 57 -0.05 17.75 20.54
N GLN A 58 -1.20 18.36 20.84
CA GLN A 58 -2.24 18.70 19.86
C GLN A 58 -1.99 20.00 19.06
N GLU A 59 -1.07 20.86 19.51
CA GLU A 59 -0.73 22.11 18.79
C GLU A 59 0.51 21.94 17.92
N SER A 60 1.32 20.90 18.19
CA SER A 60 2.53 20.58 17.44
C SER A 60 2.27 19.92 16.09
N SER A 61 3.28 19.93 15.22
CA SER A 61 3.30 19.33 13.87
C SER A 61 3.34 17.78 13.86
N ARG A 62 2.77 17.12 14.88
CA ARG A 62 2.74 15.66 14.99
C ARG A 62 1.76 15.02 14.01
N HIS A 63 2.00 13.74 13.66
CA HIS A 63 1.10 12.99 12.79
C HIS A 63 -0.28 12.82 13.42
N ARG A 64 -1.31 12.89 12.57
CA ARG A 64 -2.72 12.75 12.96
C ARG A 64 -3.42 11.58 12.27
N GLY A 65 -2.73 10.92 11.34
CA GLY A 65 -3.21 9.70 10.68
C GLY A 65 -2.90 8.46 11.49
N ASP A 66 -3.62 7.39 11.17
CA ASP A 66 -3.29 6.06 11.65
C ASP A 66 -1.90 5.66 11.14
N GLU A 67 -1.20 4.86 11.93
CA GLU A 67 0.07 4.26 11.52
C GLU A 67 -0.16 3.41 10.27
N ARG A 68 0.78 3.48 9.33
CA ARG A 68 0.68 2.66 8.11
C ARG A 68 0.79 1.19 8.50
N PRO A 69 0.02 0.29 7.85
CA PRO A 69 0.22 -1.13 8.05
C PRO A 69 1.65 -1.50 7.68
N LYS A 70 2.22 -2.46 8.41
CA LYS A 70 3.53 -3.01 8.07
C LYS A 70 3.46 -3.64 6.68
N THR A 71 4.53 -3.48 5.92
CA THR A 71 4.68 -4.15 4.65
C THR A 71 4.51 -5.66 4.85
N PRO A 72 3.69 -6.35 4.03
CA PRO A 72 3.55 -7.80 4.11
C PRO A 72 4.91 -8.52 3.96
N PRO A 73 5.07 -9.71 4.55
CA PRO A 73 6.24 -10.55 4.30
C PRO A 73 6.44 -10.77 2.79
N PHE A 74 7.69 -10.84 2.33
CA PHE A 74 8.07 -11.09 0.92
C PHE A 74 7.62 -10.01 -0.09
N PHE A 75 6.97 -8.92 0.33
CA PHE A 75 6.49 -7.88 -0.60
C PHE A 75 7.63 -7.21 -1.40
N TRP A 76 8.80 -7.04 -0.77
CA TRP A 76 10.00 -6.50 -1.43
C TRP A 76 10.92 -7.60 -1.97
N GLU A 77 10.59 -8.87 -1.74
CA GLU A 77 11.33 -9.99 -2.29
C GLU A 77 10.82 -10.21 -3.70
N LEU A 78 11.57 -9.68 -4.67
CA LEU A 78 11.24 -9.84 -6.06
C LEU A 78 11.54 -11.28 -6.47
N ASP A 79 10.50 -11.98 -6.90
CA ASP A 79 10.62 -13.32 -7.42
C ASP A 79 11.14 -13.34 -8.86
N PHE A 80 12.37 -12.91 -9.08
CA PHE A 80 13.06 -13.11 -10.36
C PHE A 80 13.38 -14.59 -10.62
N PRO A 81 13.16 -15.11 -11.85
CA PRO A 81 13.51 -16.50 -12.17
C PRO A 81 14.99 -16.71 -11.87
N GLU A 82 15.31 -17.77 -11.13
CA GLU A 82 16.70 -18.16 -10.89
C GLU A 82 17.29 -18.79 -12.16
N HIS A 83 16.45 -19.52 -12.90
CA HIS A 83 16.79 -20.11 -14.18
C HIS A 83 15.72 -19.80 -15.23
N LEU A 84 16.17 -19.33 -16.39
CA LEU A 84 15.41 -19.23 -17.62
C LEU A 84 15.84 -20.40 -18.49
N GLU A 85 14.97 -21.40 -18.65
CA GLU A 85 15.24 -22.48 -19.57
C GLU A 85 14.54 -22.19 -20.91
N PRO A 86 15.29 -22.15 -22.03
CA PRO A 86 14.70 -22.05 -23.34
C PRO A 86 13.97 -23.36 -23.66
N THR A 87 12.75 -23.25 -24.17
CA THR A 87 12.02 -24.39 -24.74
C THR A 87 12.27 -24.48 -26.23
N ASP A 88 12.10 -25.68 -26.79
CA ASP A 88 12.30 -25.96 -28.22
C ASP A 88 11.41 -25.11 -29.15
N GLY A 89 10.36 -24.48 -28.62
CA GLY A 89 9.44 -23.58 -29.34
C GLY A 89 9.85 -22.11 -29.36
N GLY A 90 10.97 -21.72 -28.72
CA GLY A 90 11.39 -20.32 -28.59
C GLY A 90 10.75 -19.58 -27.40
N ASP A 91 9.90 -20.25 -26.64
CA ASP A 91 9.35 -19.75 -25.38
C ASP A 91 10.29 -20.08 -24.21
N TYR A 92 10.12 -19.41 -23.06
CA TYR A 92 10.89 -19.70 -21.84
C TYR A 92 9.97 -20.31 -20.78
N THR A 93 10.41 -21.40 -20.14
CA THR A 93 9.73 -21.95 -18.96
C THR A 93 10.33 -21.41 -17.69
N PHE A 94 9.46 -21.18 -16.71
CA PHE A 94 9.82 -20.63 -15.41
C PHE A 94 9.73 -21.76 -14.39
N SER A 95 10.86 -22.20 -13.84
CA SER A 95 10.86 -23.13 -12.70
C SER A 95 10.96 -22.31 -11.41
N LYS A 96 9.90 -22.34 -10.59
CA LYS A 96 9.97 -21.81 -9.22
C LYS A 96 9.09 -22.56 -8.22
N SER A 97 9.67 -22.83 -7.05
CA SER A 97 8.93 -23.02 -5.81
C SER A 97 8.39 -21.66 -5.34
N ASN A 98 7.07 -21.50 -5.30
CA ASN A 98 6.45 -20.23 -4.91
C ASN A 98 6.41 -20.10 -3.37
N LYS A 99 7.37 -19.35 -2.80
CA LYS A 99 7.46 -19.12 -1.33
C LYS A 99 6.20 -18.49 -0.75
N TYR A 100 5.45 -17.73 -1.57
CA TYR A 100 4.16 -17.16 -1.20
C TYR A 100 3.09 -18.24 -0.95
N GLU A 101 3.06 -19.30 -1.75
CA GLU A 101 2.10 -20.41 -1.56
C GLU A 101 2.38 -21.21 -0.29
N GLU A 102 3.65 -21.47 0.01
CA GLU A 102 4.05 -22.22 1.21
C GLU A 102 3.68 -21.47 2.50
N THR A 103 3.90 -20.15 2.51
CA THR A 103 3.54 -19.30 3.65
C THR A 103 2.03 -19.11 3.76
N PHE A 104 1.31 -18.94 2.65
CA PHE A 104 -0.15 -18.84 2.67
C PHE A 104 -0.82 -20.12 3.23
N LYS A 105 -0.32 -21.31 2.84
CA LYS A 105 -0.76 -22.60 3.39
C LYS A 105 -0.52 -22.72 4.91
N LYS A 106 0.57 -22.13 5.43
CA LYS A 106 0.88 -22.10 6.87
C LYS A 106 -0.10 -21.24 7.68
N TYR A 107 -0.60 -20.15 7.12
CA TYR A 107 -1.53 -19.22 7.79
C TYR A 107 -3.02 -19.60 7.63
N GLN A 108 -3.34 -20.66 6.88
CA GLN A 108 -4.71 -21.20 6.72
C GLN A 108 -5.05 -22.36 7.67
N LYS A 109 -4.15 -22.69 8.61
CA LYS A 109 -4.36 -23.73 9.64
C LYS A 109 -4.60 -23.08 11.00
#